data_AF-A0A4R1K0K3-F1
#
_entry.id   AF-A0A4R1K0K3-F1
#
_cell.length_a   1.000
_cell.length_b   1.000
_cell.length_c   1.000
_cell.angle_alpha   90.00
_cell.angle_beta   90.00
_cell.angle_gamma   90.00
#
_symmetry.space_group_name_H-M   'P 1'
#
loop_
_entity.id
_entity.type
_entity.pdbx_description
1 polymer ?
#
loop_
_entity_poly.entity_id
_entity_poly.type
_entity_poly.pdbx_seq_one_letter_code
_entity_poly.pdbx_strand_id
1 'polypeptide(L)' 'MNHEEIKRHFESNPPPKEVVWTEWAKITDTQVFLNSCYTTIRNFNGPIDRCPAWWHLRDFYLLMKKTAGQPISEEPASE' A
#
# COMPACT_ATOMS: atom_id res chain seq x y z
N MET A 1 1.05 -12.69 8.45
CA MET A 1 1.22 -11.41 7.76
C MET A 1 0.67 -10.31 8.65
N ASN A 2 1.55 -9.62 9.36
CA ASN A 2 1.19 -8.60 10.33
C ASN A 2 1.52 -7.18 9.82
N HIS A 3 0.88 -6.15 10.37
CA HIS A 3 1.17 -4.75 10.00
C HIS A 3 2.61 -4.33 10.30
N GLU A 4 3.23 -4.90 11.32
CA GLU A 4 4.65 -4.67 11.64
C GLU A 4 5.60 -5.26 10.59
N GLU A 5 5.27 -6.43 10.03
CA GLU A 5 6.07 -7.03 8.96
C GLU A 5 5.98 -6.21 7.67
N ILE A 6 4.77 -5.74 7.33
CA ILE A 6 4.55 -4.86 6.18
C ILE A 6 5.34 -3.55 6.36
N LYS A 7 5.34 -3.00 7.58
CA LYS A 7 6.13 -1.81 7.91
C LYS A 7 7.62 -2.05 7.66
N ARG A 8 8.17 -3.11 8.23
CA ARG A 8 9.59 -3.45 8.07
C ARG A 8 9.97 -3.70 6.61
N HIS A 9 9.07 -4.27 5.82
CA HIS A 9 9.28 -4.45 4.38
C HIS A 9 9.39 -3.11 3.66
N PHE A 10 8.47 -2.18 3.89
CA PHE A 10 8.53 -0.84 3.27
C PHE A 10 9.65 0.04 3.83
N GLU A 11 10.12 -0.20 5.06
CA GLU A 11 11.34 0.45 5.58
C GLU A 11 12.60 -0.03 4.86
N SER A 12 12.65 -1.31 4.45
CA SER A 12 13.80 -1.87 3.73
C SER A 12 13.72 -1.65 2.21
N ASN A 13 12.51 -1.68 1.66
CA ASN A 13 12.19 -1.48 0.25
C ASN A 13 11.10 -0.41 0.16
N PRO A 14 11.47 0.89 0.19
CA PRO A 14 10.50 1.96 0.13
C PRO A 14 9.73 1.91 -1.20
N PRO A 15 8.38 1.98 -1.17
CA PRO A 15 7.60 2.05 -2.39
C PRO A 15 7.83 3.41 -3.09
N PRO A 16 7.55 3.49 -4.40
CA PRO A 16 7.67 4.75 -5.12
C PRO A 16 6.72 5.80 -4.54
N LYS A 17 7.07 7.08 -4.74
CA LYS A 17 6.31 8.21 -4.19
C LYS A 17 4.87 8.23 -4.69
N GLU A 18 4.68 7.96 -5.97
CA GLU A 18 3.38 7.86 -6.60
C GLU A 18 3.13 6.41 -7.04
N VAL A 19 1.94 5.90 -6.75
CA VAL A 19 1.51 4.56 -7.14
C VAL A 19 0.12 4.65 -7.74
N VAL A 20 -0.04 4.14 -8.96
CA VAL A 20 -1.37 3.89 -9.52
C VAL A 20 -1.95 2.66 -8.80
N TRP A 21 -3.00 2.86 -8.01
CA TRP A 21 -3.66 1.78 -7.27
C TRP A 21 -4.67 1.07 -8.17
N THR A 22 -5.51 1.85 -8.85
CA THR A 22 -6.45 1.40 -9.88
C THR A 22 -6.44 2.38 -11.05
N GLU A 23 -7.10 2.06 -12.15
CA GLU A 23 -7.22 2.95 -13.33
C GLU A 23 -7.82 4.34 -13.00
N TRP A 24 -8.57 4.43 -11.90
CA TRP A 24 -9.28 5.63 -11.46
C TRP A 24 -8.79 6.17 -10.11
N ALA A 25 -7.83 5.49 -9.47
CA ALA A 25 -7.29 5.89 -8.18
C ALA A 25 -5.76 5.79 -8.16
N LYS A 26 -5.11 6.91 -7.82
CA LYS A 26 -3.66 6.96 -7.59
C LYS A 26 -3.36 7.45 -6.18
N ILE A 27 -2.34 6.87 -5.59
CA ILE A 27 -1.68 7.40 -4.40
C ILE A 27 -0.61 8.37 -4.89
N THR A 28 -0.75 9.65 -4.55
CA THR A 28 0.20 10.70 -4.93
C THR A 28 1.38 10.82 -3.97
N ASP A 29 1.20 10.33 -2.74
CA ASP A 29 2.29 10.28 -1.76
C ASP A 29 2.14 9.04 -0.87
N THR A 30 2.89 8.00 -1.23
CA THR A 30 2.83 6.71 -0.56
C THR A 30 3.32 6.78 0.88
N GLN A 31 4.24 7.68 1.21
CA GLN A 31 4.72 7.85 2.59
C GLN A 31 3.61 8.40 3.48
N VAL A 32 2.86 9.39 3.00
CA VAL A 32 1.69 9.94 3.71
C VAL A 32 0.61 8.88 3.88
N PHE A 33 0.31 8.11 2.83
CA PHE A 33 -0.65 7.01 2.88
C PHE A 33 -0.28 5.96 3.93
N LEU A 34 0.98 5.49 3.90
CA LEU A 34 1.48 4.51 4.87
C LEU A 34 1.43 5.05 6.29
N ASN A 35 1.90 6.29 6.51
CA ASN A 35 1.87 6.91 7.83
C ASN A 35 0.44 7.04 8.38
N SER A 36 -0.51 7.42 7.53
CA SER A 36 -1.93 7.50 7.90
C SER A 36 -2.50 6.12 8.27
N CYS A 37 -2.17 5.08 7.50
CA CYS A 37 -2.56 3.71 7.82
C CYS A 37 -2.00 3.25 9.17
N TYR A 38 -0.69 3.37 9.38
CA TYR A 38 -0.07 2.93 10.64
C TYR A 38 -0.56 3.70 11.85
N THR A 39 -0.75 5.01 11.71
CA THR A 39 -1.30 5.86 12.77
C THR A 39 -2.71 5.43 13.13
N THR A 40 -3.55 5.19 12.12
CA THR A 40 -4.94 4.74 12.34
C THR A 40 -4.99 3.37 12.99
N ILE A 41 -4.19 2.41 12.52
CA ILE A 41 -4.09 1.06 13.11
C ILE A 41 -3.65 1.14 14.57
N ARG A 42 -2.63 1.96 14.87
CA ARG A 42 -2.12 2.13 16.24
C ARG A 42 -3.13 2.71 17.21
N ASN A 43 -4.01 3.60 16.73
CA ASN A 43 -5.03 4.25 17.55
C ASN A 43 -6.38 3.49 17.55
N PHE A 44 -6.49 2.41 16.77
CA PHE A 44 -7.73 1.65 16.66
C PHE A 44 -7.91 0.73 17.87
N ASN A 45 -8.91 1.03 18.70
CA ASN A 45 -9.27 0.23 19.88
C ASN A 45 -10.24 -0.90 19.50
N GLY A 46 -9.76 -1.88 18.74
CA GLY A 46 -10.56 -3.03 18.31
C GLY A 46 -9.73 -4.13 17.65
N PRO A 47 -10.36 -5.26 17.28
CA PRO A 47 -9.68 -6.33 16.57
C PRO A 47 -9.17 -5.82 15.22
N ILE A 48 -7.88 -6.00 14.94
CA ILE A 48 -7.21 -5.48 13.75
C ILE A 48 -7.86 -5.95 12.44
N ASP A 49 -8.46 -7.14 12.45
CA ASP A 49 -9.17 -7.71 11.31
C ASP A 49 -10.40 -6.87 10.89
N ARG A 50 -10.93 -6.02 11.77
CA ARG A 50 -12.01 -5.06 11.49
C ARG A 50 -11.52 -3.63 11.27
N CYS A 51 -10.21 -3.39 11.33
CA CYS A 51 -9.65 -2.06 11.12
C CYS A 51 -9.61 -1.75 9.62
N PRO A 52 -10.30 -0.70 9.12
CA PRO A 52 -10.28 -0.37 7.70
C PRO A 52 -8.89 0.02 7.22
N ALA A 53 -8.10 0.69 8.06
CA ALA A 53 -6.71 1.03 7.73
C ALA A 53 -5.82 -0.21 7.56
N TRP A 54 -6.11 -1.30 8.28
CA TRP A 54 -5.42 -2.58 8.07
C TRP A 54 -5.75 -3.19 6.71
N TRP A 55 -7.02 -3.15 6.28
CA TRP A 55 -7.41 -3.62 4.96
C TRP A 55 -6.73 -2.84 3.84
N HIS A 56 -6.72 -1.51 3.93
CA HIS A 56 -6.03 -0.65 2.95
C HIS A 56 -4.53 -0.93 2.90
N LEU A 57 -3.86 -1.09 4.05
CA LEU A 57 -2.45 -1.41 4.11
C LEU A 57 -2.14 -2.78 3.48
N ARG A 58 -2.96 -3.79 3.80
CA ARG A 58 -2.81 -5.14 3.27
C ARG A 58 -3.01 -5.18 1.76
N ASP A 59 -4.05 -4.52 1.25
CA ASP A 59 -4.35 -4.46 -0.18
C ASP A 59 -3.22 -3.76 -0.96
N PHE A 60 -2.77 -2.61 -0.46
CA PHE A 60 -1.63 -1.89 -1.03
C PHE A 60 -0.35 -2.75 -1.07
N TYR A 61 -0.05 -3.48 0.00
CA TYR A 61 1.11 -4.38 0.01
C TYR A 61 0.97 -5.53 -0.99
N LEU A 62 -0.22 -6.11 -1.14
CA LEU A 62 -0.46 -7.15 -2.13
C LEU A 62 -0.28 -6.62 -3.57
N LEU A 63 -0.73 -5.39 -3.83
CA LEU A 63 -0.46 -4.70 -5.08
C LEU A 63 1.04 -4.55 -5.31
N MET A 64 1.78 -3.99 -4.34
CA MET A 64 3.24 -3.82 -4.45
C MET A 64 3.98 -5.13 -4.67
N LYS A 65 3.56 -6.23 -4.03
CA LYS A 65 4.14 -7.54 -4.29
C LYS A 65 3.86 -8.08 -5.68
N LYS A 66 2.68 -7.81 -6.25
CA LYS A 66 2.37 -8.18 -7.64
C LYS A 66 3.21 -7.35 -8.62
N THR A 67 3.28 -6.05 -8.41
CA THR A 67 4.07 -5.14 -9.25
C THR A 67 5.57 -5.42 -9.16
N ALA A 68 6.10 -5.78 -7.98
CA ALA A 68 7.51 -6.16 -7.85
C ALA A 68 7.89 -7.47 -8.58
N GLY A 69 6.91 -8.32 -8.91
CA GLY A 69 7.09 -9.54 -9.69
C GLY A 69 6.85 -9.38 -11.20
N GLN A 70 6.39 -8.22 -11.65
CA GLN A 70 6.20 -7.90 -13.07
C GLN A 70 7.11 -6.73 -13.46
N PRO A 71 8.10 -6.92 -14.37
CA PRO A 71 8.74 -5.77 -14.97
C PRO A 71 7.67 -4.92 -15.65
N ILE A 72 7.67 -3.63 -15.34
CA ILE A 72 6.81 -2.60 -15.92
C ILE A 72 6.78 -2.80 -17.43
N SER A 73 5.69 -3.34 -17.96
CA SER A 73 5.40 -3.27 -19.38
C SER A 73 4.47 -2.08 -19.53
N GLU A 74 5.09 -0.96 -19.91
CA GLU A 74 4.39 0.17 -20.51
C GLU A 74 3.59 -0.35 -21.71
N GLU A 75 2.29 -0.07 -21.75
CA GLU A 75 1.59 0.15 -23.01
C GLU A 75 0.46 1.16 -22.78
N PRO A 76 0.50 2.34 -23.44
CA PRO A 76 -0.58 3.32 -23.37
C PRO A 76 -1.71 2.87 -24.30
N ALA A 77 -2.89 2.64 -23.76
CA ALA A 77 -4.10 2.48 -24.57
C ALA A 77 -4.54 3.86 -25.09
N SER A 78 -4.11 4.17 -26.32
CA SER A 78 -4.84 5.08 -27.19
C SER A 78 -6.14 4.41 -27.62
N GLU A 79 -7.28 5.09 -27.43
CA GLU A 79 -8.31 5.25 -28.47
C GLU A 79 -9.21 6.46 -28.17
#